data_AF-A0A1B7USP7-F1
#
_entry.id   AF-A0A1B7USP7-F1
#
_cell.length_a   1.000
_cell.length_b   1.000
_cell.length_c   1.000
_cell.angle_alpha   90.00
_cell.angle_beta   90.00
_cell.angle_gamma   90.00
#
_symmetry.space_group_name_H-M   'P 1'
#
loop_
_entity.id
_entity.type
_entity.pdbx_description
1 polymer ?
#
loop_
_entity_poly.entity_id
_entity_poly.type
_entity_poly.pdbx_seq_one_letter_code
_entity_poly.pdbx_strand_id
1 'polypeptide(L)'
;MAEKNTPLINELLSQIGKHPEFETWRQKGKHPTGIVKELCEPLKIDPRFIGQPARFYTSATASVNYIYKSWFALMKRFQSQLDGKLRWLEMLNSDTELVEASGVSLDILQTKSAEILAQFAPQNPAKTQP
;
A
#
# COMPACT_ATOMS: atom_id res chain seq x y z
N MET A 1 -0.23 -26.11 26.12
CA MET A 1 -0.92 -24.82 25.85
C MET A 1 -0.90 -24.41 24.37
N ALA A 2 0.19 -24.63 23.62
CA ALA A 2 0.24 -24.34 22.18
C ALA A 2 -0.77 -25.17 21.36
N GLU A 3 -1.02 -26.42 21.78
CA GLU A 3 -1.82 -27.39 21.00
C GLU A 3 -3.30 -27.03 20.80
N LYS A 4 -3.88 -26.11 21.57
CA LYS A 4 -5.30 -25.68 21.40
C LYS A 4 -5.45 -24.23 20.95
N ASN A 5 -4.54 -23.34 21.38
CA ASN A 5 -4.57 -21.93 21.00
C ASN A 5 -4.04 -21.69 19.59
N THR A 6 -2.97 -22.38 19.19
CA THR A 6 -2.39 -22.26 17.86
C THR A 6 -3.37 -22.70 16.77
N PRO A 7 -4.12 -23.81 16.92
CA PRO A 7 -5.17 -24.17 15.97
C PRO A 7 -6.26 -23.11 15.80
N LEU A 8 -6.74 -22.51 16.90
CA LEU A 8 -7.78 -21.46 16.83
C LEU A 8 -7.27 -20.21 16.10
N ILE A 9 -6.03 -19.79 16.39
CA ILE A 9 -5.40 -18.66 15.69
C ILE A 9 -5.25 -18.96 14.20
N ASN A 10 -4.77 -20.16 13.84
CA ASN A 10 -4.59 -20.55 12.44
C ASN A 10 -5.91 -20.62 11.68
N GLU A 11 -6.97 -21.12 12.32
CA GLU A 11 -8.31 -21.14 11.75
C GLU A 11 -8.82 -19.71 11.48
N LEU A 12 -8.71 -18.82 12.46
CA LEU A 12 -9.08 -17.41 12.30
C LEU A 12 -8.27 -16.71 11.20
N LEU A 13 -6.95 -16.96 11.13
CA LEU A 13 -6.11 -16.45 10.04
C LEU A 13 -6.60 -16.96 8.69
N SER A 14 -6.90 -18.26 8.57
CA SER A 14 -7.43 -18.82 7.33
C SER A 14 -8.79 -18.24 6.94
N GLN A 15 -9.69 -18.00 7.90
CA GLN A 15 -11.02 -17.47 7.60
C GLN A 15 -10.96 -16.02 7.13
N ILE A 16 -10.13 -15.19 7.74
CA ILE A 16 -9.93 -13.81 7.29
C ILE A 16 -9.35 -13.78 5.88
N GLY A 17 -8.33 -14.60 5.60
CA GLY A 17 -7.71 -14.68 4.27
C GLY A 17 -8.66 -15.18 3.17
N LYS A 18 -9.74 -15.89 3.54
CA LYS A 18 -10.79 -16.38 2.61
C LYS A 18 -12.03 -15.49 2.59
N HIS A 19 -12.04 -14.39 3.35
CA HIS A 19 -13.21 -13.54 3.45
C HIS A 19 -13.50 -12.84 2.11
N PRO A 20 -14.76 -12.76 1.65
CA PRO A 20 -15.10 -12.12 0.37
C PRO A 20 -14.62 -10.66 0.25
N GLU A 21 -14.66 -9.93 1.36
CA GLU A 21 -14.21 -8.53 1.42
C GLU A 21 -12.70 -8.36 1.65
N PHE A 22 -11.92 -9.45 1.70
CA PHE A 22 -10.51 -9.39 2.06
C PHE A 22 -9.71 -8.43 1.17
N GLU A 23 -9.93 -8.48 -0.14
CA GLU A 23 -9.22 -7.60 -1.08
C GLU A 23 -9.62 -6.13 -0.90
N THR A 24 -10.90 -5.87 -0.61
CA THR A 24 -11.38 -4.52 -0.28
C THR A 24 -10.69 -3.98 0.98
N TRP A 25 -10.51 -4.81 2.00
CA TRP A 25 -9.80 -4.43 3.23
C TRP A 25 -8.32 -4.20 2.97
N ARG A 26 -7.71 -5.01 2.09
CA ARG A 26 -6.32 -4.86 1.66
C ARG A 26 -6.08 -3.52 0.99
N GLN A 27 -6.93 -3.13 0.05
CA GLN A 27 -6.87 -1.83 -0.62
C GLN A 27 -7.04 -0.67 0.37
N LYS A 28 -7.99 -0.79 1.31
CA LYS A 28 -8.21 0.22 2.36
C LYS A 28 -7.06 0.28 3.38
N GLY A 29 -6.32 -0.82 3.55
CA GLY A 29 -5.26 -1.01 4.54
C GLY A 29 -5.76 -1.31 5.95
N LYS A 30 -7.03 -1.72 6.10
CA LYS A 30 -7.63 -2.11 7.38
C LYS A 30 -8.88 -2.97 7.16
N HIS A 31 -9.11 -3.91 8.06
CA HIS A 31 -10.38 -4.63 8.19
C HIS A 31 -11.31 -3.95 9.21
N PRO A 32 -12.62 -4.26 9.23
CA PRO A 32 -13.56 -3.73 10.22
C PRO A 32 -13.18 -4.08 11.66
N THR A 33 -13.45 -3.15 12.58
CA THR A 33 -13.28 -3.41 14.02
C THR A 33 -14.33 -4.43 14.47
N GLY A 34 -13.89 -5.59 14.95
CA GLY A 34 -14.79 -6.64 15.45
C GLY A 34 -14.95 -7.84 14.53
N ILE A 35 -14.54 -7.77 13.27
CA ILE A 35 -14.69 -8.89 12.31
C ILE A 35 -14.05 -10.19 12.82
N VAL A 36 -12.87 -10.10 13.45
CA VAL A 36 -12.19 -11.27 14.01
C VAL A 36 -12.99 -11.88 15.16
N LYS A 37 -13.67 -11.04 15.96
CA LYS A 37 -14.55 -11.51 17.04
C LYS A 37 -15.77 -12.21 16.46
N GLU A 38 -16.39 -11.64 15.42
CA GLU A 38 -17.53 -12.23 14.71
C GLU A 38 -17.19 -13.59 14.13
N LEU A 39 -16.01 -13.73 13.51
CA LEU A 39 -15.50 -15.02 13.01
C LEU A 39 -15.18 -16.01 14.16
N CYS A 40 -14.81 -15.51 15.33
CA CYS A 40 -14.52 -16.35 16.49
C CYS A 40 -15.78 -16.88 17.20
N GLU A 41 -16.91 -16.17 17.15
CA GLU A 41 -18.15 -16.60 17.83
C GLU A 41 -18.62 -18.02 17.44
N PRO A 42 -18.79 -18.38 16.14
CA PRO A 42 -19.21 -19.73 15.77
C PRO A 42 -18.18 -20.80 16.18
N LEU A 43 -16.89 -20.45 16.22
CA LEU A 43 -15.81 -21.37 16.60
C LEU A 43 -15.87 -21.76 18.08
N LYS A 44 -16.52 -20.98 18.96
CA LYS A 44 -16.65 -21.33 20.38
C LYS A 44 -17.50 -22.59 20.62
N ILE A 45 -18.35 -22.94 19.65
CA ILE A 45 -19.25 -24.10 19.71
C ILE A 45 -18.66 -25.28 18.92
N ASP A 46 -17.65 -25.06 18.08
CA ASP A 46 -16.97 -26.10 17.31
C ASP A 46 -16.29 -27.11 18.26
N PRO A 47 -16.52 -28.43 18.12
CA PRO A 47 -15.88 -29.46 18.93
C PRO A 47 -14.34 -29.36 19.03
N ARG A 48 -13.68 -28.79 18.00
CA ARG A 48 -12.23 -28.57 17.98
C ARG A 48 -11.77 -27.52 18.99
N PHE A 49 -12.61 -26.54 19.29
CA PHE A 49 -12.24 -25.36 20.09
C PHE A 49 -13.08 -25.16 21.35
N ILE A 50 -14.21 -25.87 21.49
CA ILE A 50 -15.13 -25.77 22.63
C ILE A 50 -14.43 -26.08 23.98
N GLY A 51 -14.96 -25.50 25.05
CA GLY A 51 -14.49 -25.74 26.42
C GLY A 51 -13.22 -24.99 26.81
N GLN A 52 -12.69 -24.12 25.94
CA GLN A 52 -11.58 -23.23 26.31
C GLN A 52 -12.06 -22.10 27.24
N PRO A 53 -11.25 -21.69 28.23
CA PRO A 53 -11.53 -20.50 29.04
C PRO A 53 -11.69 -19.23 28.18
N ALA A 54 -12.63 -18.36 28.57
CA ALA A 54 -12.98 -17.15 27.81
C ALA A 54 -11.78 -16.29 27.40
N ARG A 55 -10.79 -16.17 28.27
CA ARG A 55 -9.53 -15.43 28.01
C ARG A 55 -8.75 -15.92 26.79
N PHE A 56 -8.86 -17.19 26.41
CA PHE A 56 -8.16 -17.74 25.25
C PHE A 56 -8.76 -17.26 23.94
N TYR A 57 -10.10 -17.24 23.82
CA TYR A 57 -10.76 -16.65 22.65
C TYR A 57 -10.43 -15.16 22.52
N THR A 58 -10.41 -14.43 23.65
CA THR A 58 -10.01 -13.01 23.67
C THR A 58 -8.56 -12.85 23.19
N SER A 59 -7.64 -13.66 23.69
CA SER A 59 -6.24 -13.63 23.27
C SER A 59 -6.08 -13.96 21.79
N ALA A 60 -6.71 -15.03 21.29
CA ALA A 60 -6.64 -15.42 19.88
C ALA A 60 -7.18 -14.31 18.97
N THR A 61 -8.34 -13.75 19.33
CA THR A 61 -8.94 -12.61 18.62
C THR A 61 -8.00 -11.41 18.60
N ALA A 62 -7.38 -11.06 19.73
CA ALA A 62 -6.44 -9.94 19.82
C ALA A 62 -5.18 -10.16 18.98
N SER A 63 -4.60 -11.36 19.04
CA SER A 63 -3.41 -11.74 18.26
C SER A 63 -3.68 -11.63 16.76
N VAL A 64 -4.78 -12.17 16.29
CA VAL A 64 -5.16 -12.15 14.86
C VAL A 64 -5.46 -10.72 14.40
N ASN A 65 -6.16 -9.92 15.21
CA ASN A 65 -6.37 -8.49 14.92
C ASN A 65 -5.03 -7.76 14.76
N TYR A 66 -4.07 -7.99 15.65
CA TYR A 66 -2.78 -7.33 15.59
C TYR A 66 -1.98 -7.73 14.34
N ILE A 67 -1.96 -9.03 14.02
CA ILE A 67 -1.31 -9.56 12.81
C ILE A 67 -1.88 -8.87 11.57
N TYR A 68 -3.20 -8.91 11.37
CA TYR A 68 -3.79 -8.31 10.18
C TYR A 68 -3.70 -6.79 10.15
N LYS A 69 -3.81 -6.12 11.30
CA LYS A 69 -3.58 -4.67 11.37
C LYS A 69 -2.19 -4.29 10.86
N SER A 70 -1.16 -5.01 11.30
CA SER A 70 0.22 -4.76 10.85
C SER A 70 0.42 -5.13 9.38
N TRP A 71 -0.12 -6.27 8.95
CA TRP A 71 0.01 -6.76 7.58
C TRP A 71 -0.70 -5.85 6.57
N PHE A 72 -1.94 -5.44 6.85
CA PHE A 72 -2.69 -4.55 5.97
C PHE A 72 -2.02 -3.17 5.83
N ALA A 73 -1.48 -2.62 6.92
CA ALA A 73 -0.73 -1.37 6.87
C ALA A 73 0.51 -1.50 5.95
N LEU A 74 1.23 -2.63 6.06
CA LEU A 74 2.39 -2.91 5.21
C LEU A 74 2.00 -3.08 3.74
N MET A 75 0.95 -3.86 3.46
CA MET A 75 0.47 -4.08 2.09
C MET A 75 0.01 -2.79 1.42
N LYS A 76 -0.72 -1.92 2.15
CA LYS A 76 -1.11 -0.62 1.62
C LYS A 76 0.10 0.24 1.28
N ARG A 77 1.11 0.27 2.15
CA ARG A 77 2.37 1.00 1.87
C ARG A 77 3.04 0.48 0.61
N PHE A 78 3.16 -0.84 0.46
CA PHE A 78 3.76 -1.44 -0.73
C PHE A 78 2.97 -1.12 -1.99
N GLN A 79 1.64 -1.15 -1.92
CA GLN A 79 0.80 -0.75 -3.04
C GLN A 79 1.06 0.71 -3.43
N SER A 80 1.05 1.64 -2.47
CA SER A 80 1.33 3.05 -2.77
C SER A 80 2.74 3.28 -3.34
N GLN A 81 3.74 2.52 -2.90
CA GLN A 81 5.08 2.57 -3.48
C GLN A 81 5.11 2.05 -4.92
N LEU A 82 4.38 0.96 -5.20
CA LEU A 82 4.25 0.40 -6.53
C LEU A 82 3.53 1.39 -7.46
N ASP A 83 2.40 1.94 -7.02
CA ASP A 83 1.62 2.93 -7.78
C ASP A 83 2.46 4.17 -8.10
N GLY A 84 3.27 4.64 -7.14
CA GLY A 84 4.20 5.74 -7.36
C GLY A 84 5.26 5.41 -8.42
N LYS A 85 5.85 4.21 -8.38
CA LYS A 85 6.81 3.76 -9.39
C LYS A 85 6.18 3.62 -10.78
N LEU A 86 4.97 3.06 -10.85
CA LEU A 86 4.23 2.94 -12.11
C LEU A 86 3.94 4.32 -12.70
N ARG A 87 3.52 5.28 -11.88
CA ARG A 87 3.29 6.66 -12.34
C ARG A 87 4.57 7.33 -12.87
N TRP A 88 5.71 7.10 -12.21
CA TRP A 88 7.01 7.59 -12.71
C TRP A 88 7.40 6.94 -14.04
N LEU A 89 7.15 5.64 -14.19
CA LEU A 89 7.41 4.92 -15.43
C LEU A 89 6.50 5.42 -16.56
N GLU A 90 5.22 5.62 -16.28
CA GLU A 90 4.24 6.21 -17.20
C GLU A 90 4.66 7.60 -17.68
N MET A 91 5.17 8.45 -16.78
CA MET A 91 5.71 9.77 -17.15
C MET A 91 6.95 9.68 -18.05
N LEU A 92 7.80 8.64 -17.93
CA LEU A 92 8.93 8.44 -18.83
C LEU A 92 8.50 8.00 -20.23
N ASN A 93 7.47 7.13 -20.33
CA ASN A 93 6.87 6.76 -21.62
C ASN A 93 6.12 7.95 -22.26
N SER A 94 5.60 8.85 -21.43
CA SER A 94 4.98 10.09 -21.89
C SER A 94 5.92 10.90 -22.78
N ASP A 95 7.25 10.86 -22.62
CA ASP A 95 8.14 11.66 -23.48
C ASP A 95 8.13 11.15 -24.94
N THR A 96 8.07 9.84 -25.15
CA THR A 96 7.91 9.26 -26.49
C THR A 96 6.54 9.57 -27.09
N GLU A 97 5.48 9.45 -26.29
CA GLU A 97 4.11 9.79 -26.71
C GLU A 97 3.91 11.31 -26.90
N LEU A 98 4.62 12.14 -26.14
CA LEU A 98 4.63 13.61 -26.26
C LEU A 98 5.31 14.05 -27.55
N VAL A 99 6.40 13.39 -27.95
CA VAL A 99 7.04 13.65 -29.25
C VAL A 99 6.11 13.27 -30.40
N GLU A 100 5.39 12.14 -30.30
CA GLU A 100 4.38 11.73 -31.28
C GLU A 100 3.17 12.69 -31.31
N ALA A 101 2.62 13.07 -30.14
CA ALA A 101 1.43 13.89 -30.02
C ALA A 101 1.66 15.38 -30.32
N SER A 102 2.85 15.91 -29.99
CA SER A 102 3.19 17.30 -30.26
C SER A 102 3.61 17.54 -31.71
N GLY A 103 4.06 16.49 -32.43
CA GLY A 103 4.64 16.62 -33.77
C GLY A 103 5.94 17.44 -33.79
N VAL A 104 6.51 17.74 -32.60
CA VAL A 104 7.69 18.58 -32.43
C VAL A 104 8.77 17.73 -31.78
N SER A 105 9.94 17.67 -32.42
CA SER A 105 11.07 16.90 -31.88
C SER A 105 11.55 17.46 -30.54
N LEU A 106 12.03 16.57 -29.68
CA LEU A 106 12.60 16.90 -28.36
C LEU A 106 13.65 18.03 -28.44
N ASP A 107 14.43 18.05 -29.52
CA ASP A 107 15.50 19.02 -29.79
C ASP A 107 14.97 20.47 -29.90
N ILE A 108 13.78 20.64 -30.49
CA ILE A 108 13.13 21.94 -30.64
C ILE A 108 12.64 22.43 -29.26
N LEU A 109 12.09 21.52 -28.44
CA LEU A 109 11.66 21.86 -27.08
C LEU A 109 12.85 22.26 -26.21
N GLN A 110 13.97 21.53 -26.30
CA GLN A 110 15.22 21.86 -25.59
C GLN A 110 15.78 23.21 -26.05
N THR A 111 15.75 23.49 -27.35
CA THR A 111 16.21 24.78 -27.90
C THR A 111 15.33 25.94 -27.41
N LYS A 112 14.00 25.79 -27.43
CA LYS A 112 13.06 26.81 -26.95
C LYS A 112 13.16 27.06 -25.45
N SER A 113 13.33 26.00 -24.67
CA SER A 113 13.53 26.11 -23.22
C SER A 113 14.88 26.75 -22.89
N ALA A 114 15.95 26.45 -23.63
CA ALA A 114 17.23 27.14 -23.52
C ALA A 114 17.12 28.64 -23.87
N GLU A 115 16.37 29.01 -24.91
CA GLU A 115 16.07 30.42 -25.24
C GLU A 115 15.36 31.13 -24.09
N ILE A 116 14.32 30.51 -23.51
CA ILE A 116 13.58 31.08 -22.38
C ILE A 116 14.50 31.23 -21.16
N LEU A 117 15.30 30.21 -20.84
CA LEU A 117 16.25 30.28 -19.73
C LEU A 117 17.31 31.39 -19.95
N ALA A 118 17.77 31.58 -21.18
CA ALA A 118 18.69 32.66 -21.53
C ALA A 118 18.08 34.06 -21.35
N GLN A 119 16.77 34.23 -21.56
CA GLN A 119 16.08 35.50 -21.32
C GLN A 119 16.04 35.89 -19.83
N PHE A 120 16.09 34.91 -18.93
CA PHE A 120 16.08 35.12 -17.48
C PHE A 120 17.44 34.92 -16.82
N ALA A 121 18.48 34.59 -17.59
CA ALA A 121 19.84 34.55 -17.07
C ALA A 121 20.27 35.97 -16.67
N PRO A 122 20.68 36.21 -15.41
CA PRO A 122 21.07 37.54 -14.97
C PRO A 122 22.29 37.99 -15.79
N GLN A 123 22.16 39.10 -16.51
CA GLN A 123 23.32 39.76 -17.09
C GLN A 123 24.25 40.14 -15.94
N ASN A 124 25.34 39.40 -15.79
CA ASN A 124 26.39 39.73 -14.85
C ASN A 124 27.29 40.76 -15.57
N PRO A 125 27.21 42.07 -15.28
CA PRO A 125 28.13 43.00 -15.90
C PRO A 125 29.49 42.77 -15.24
N ALA A 126 30.40 42.18 -15.99
CA ALA A 126 31.82 42.23 -15.69
C ALA A 126 32.21 43.71 -15.55
N LYS A 127 32.42 44.18 -14.31
CA LYS A 127 33.14 45.41 -14.03
C LYS A 127 34.59 45.06 -13.74
N THR A 128 35.37 45.25 -14.79
CA THR A 128 36.80 45.58 -14.86
C THR A 128 37.37 46.09 -13.53
N GLN A 129 38.37 45.37 -13.00
CA GLN A 129 39.24 45.83 -11.92
C GLN A 129 40.33 46.79 -12.47
N PRO A 130 40.84 47.71 -11.64
CA PRO A 130 41.70 48.84 -12.04
C PRO A 130 43.11 48.42 -12.49
#